data_AF-A0A1B9AEP8-F1
#
_entry.id   AF-A0A1B9AEP8-F1
#
_cell.length_a   1.000
_cell.length_b   1.000
_cell.length_c   1.000
_cell.angle_alpha   90.00
_cell.angle_beta   90.00
_cell.angle_gamma   90.00
#
_symmetry.space_group_name_H-M   'P 1'
#
loop_
_entity.id
_entity.type
_entity.pdbx_description
1 polymer ?
#
loop_
_entity_poly.entity_id
_entity_poly.type
_entity_poly.pdbx_seq_one_letter_code
_entity_poly.pdbx_strand_id
1 'polypeptide(L)'
;MVEINLNRRQFLKLSGATAATLAIVELGFDEKKAHAKSKELKTANAKVTPTICCFCGVGCGILVHTKNDTVVYTEGDPDNPINEGKLCSKGTTLRQLYTSEKRLTKPLYRAPGSDVWEEKDWEWMYETIAKRTKETRDQSFVVSEDGITVNKTERIASMGGAALDNEECYLLAKLMRGLGVVYLEHQARI
;
A
#
# COMPACT_ATOMS: atom_id res chain seq x y z
N MET A 1 62.91 13.65 -41.64
CA MET A 1 61.74 13.91 -42.51
C MET A 1 61.25 12.56 -42.99
N VAL A 2 60.05 12.13 -42.59
CA VAL A 2 59.46 10.88 -43.09
C VAL A 2 58.77 11.22 -44.41
N GLU A 3 59.31 10.76 -45.55
CA GLU A 3 58.63 10.84 -46.84
C GLU A 3 57.47 9.84 -46.86
N ILE A 4 56.25 10.35 -46.90
CA ILE A 4 55.05 9.53 -47.03
C ILE A 4 54.82 9.25 -48.52
N ASN A 5 55.16 8.05 -48.97
CA ASN A 5 55.00 7.62 -50.36
C ASN A 5 53.57 7.10 -50.60
N LEU A 6 52.64 8.00 -50.88
CA LEU A 6 51.20 7.72 -50.95
C LEU A 6 50.75 7.58 -52.42
N ASN A 7 50.30 6.39 -52.82
CA ASN A 7 49.80 6.17 -54.18
C ASN A 7 48.37 6.73 -54.36
N ARG A 8 47.96 6.97 -55.61
CA ARG A 8 46.63 7.53 -55.94
C ARG A 8 45.46 6.75 -55.30
N ARG A 9 45.58 5.42 -55.18
CA ARG A 9 44.57 4.56 -54.56
C ARG A 9 44.50 4.76 -53.04
N GLN A 10 45.65 4.91 -52.39
CA GLN A 10 45.73 5.23 -50.96
C GLN A 10 45.18 6.62 -50.67
N PHE A 11 45.44 7.60 -51.55
CA PHE A 11 44.89 8.95 -51.42
C PHE A 11 43.36 8.92 -51.46
N LEU A 12 42.76 8.28 -52.47
CA LEU A 12 41.30 8.17 -52.59
C LEU A 12 40.67 7.42 -51.41
N LYS A 13 41.32 6.36 -50.91
CA LYS A 13 40.86 5.65 -49.72
C LYS A 13 40.88 6.53 -48.47
N LEU A 14 41.97 7.27 -48.28
CA LEU A 14 42.14 8.15 -47.11
C LEU A 14 41.16 9.33 -47.16
N SER A 15 40.99 9.97 -48.32
CA SER A 15 40.04 11.05 -48.52
C SER A 15 38.59 10.57 -48.35
N GLY A 16 38.24 9.41 -48.90
CA GLY A 16 36.91 8.81 -48.74
C GLY A 16 36.60 8.47 -47.28
N ALA A 17 37.55 7.87 -46.56
CA ALA A 17 37.40 7.60 -45.13
C ALA A 17 37.25 8.90 -44.32
N THR A 18 38.07 9.91 -44.60
CA THR A 18 38.03 11.20 -43.89
C THR A 18 36.70 11.92 -44.12
N ALA A 19 36.21 11.96 -45.36
CA ALA A 19 34.92 12.57 -45.70
C ALA A 19 33.75 11.83 -45.03
N ALA A 20 33.79 10.49 -44.99
CA ALA A 20 32.78 9.69 -44.29
C ALA A 20 32.78 9.94 -42.78
N THR A 21 33.96 10.01 -42.15
CA THR A 21 34.08 10.29 -40.71
C THR A 21 33.60 11.70 -40.37
N LEU A 22 33.96 12.71 -41.17
CA LEU A 22 33.49 14.08 -40.99
C LEU A 22 31.97 14.18 -41.15
N ALA A 23 31.40 13.51 -42.16
CA ALA A 23 29.95 13.48 -42.35
C ALA A 23 29.21 12.87 -41.16
N ILE A 24 29.73 11.78 -40.57
CA ILE A 24 29.12 11.16 -39.37
C ILE A 24 29.12 12.14 -38.18
N VAL A 25 30.21 12.89 -38.00
CA VAL A 25 30.35 13.87 -36.92
C VAL A 25 29.48 15.11 -37.16
N GLU A 26 29.45 15.67 -38.37
CA GLU A 26 28.64 16.84 -38.73
C GLU A 26 27.13 16.55 -38.71
N LEU A 27 26.72 15.34 -39.13
CA LEU A 27 25.32 14.89 -39.04
C LEU A 27 24.87 14.65 -37.59
N GLY A 28 25.75 14.83 -36.61
CA GLY A 28 25.38 14.83 -35.19
C GLY A 28 25.08 13.44 -34.62
N PHE A 29 25.59 12.38 -35.24
CA PHE A 29 25.55 11.02 -34.69
C PHE A 29 26.51 10.90 -33.50
N ASP A 30 26.12 11.50 -32.39
CA ASP A 30 26.80 11.41 -31.10
C ASP A 30 26.24 10.21 -30.34
N GLU A 31 27.04 9.14 -30.27
CA GLU A 31 26.72 7.91 -29.52
C GLU A 31 26.31 8.22 -28.07
N LYS A 32 26.88 9.25 -27.44
CA LYS A 32 26.54 9.66 -26.07
C LYS A 32 25.16 10.32 -25.97
N LYS A 33 24.67 10.96 -27.04
CA LYS A 33 23.30 11.47 -27.15
C LYS A 33 22.32 10.38 -27.59
N ALA A 34 22.76 9.44 -28.42
CA ALA A 34 21.97 8.29 -28.85
C ALA A 34 21.71 7.30 -27.68
N HIS A 35 22.68 7.18 -26.77
CA HIS A 35 22.46 6.68 -25.41
C HIS A 35 21.75 7.74 -24.56
N ALA A 36 20.61 8.23 -25.03
CA ALA A 36 19.63 8.89 -24.16
C ALA A 36 19.31 7.91 -23.04
N LYS A 37 20.03 8.05 -21.93
CA LYS A 37 20.09 7.12 -20.80
C LYS A 37 18.64 6.90 -20.36
N SER A 38 18.07 5.73 -20.68
CA SER A 38 16.77 5.38 -20.12
C SER A 38 16.93 5.50 -18.62
N LYS A 39 16.14 6.40 -17.99
CA LYS A 39 16.16 6.51 -16.55
C LYS A 39 15.88 5.13 -16.00
N GLU A 40 16.66 4.72 -15.02
CA GLU A 40 16.42 3.46 -14.33
C GLU A 40 14.96 3.41 -13.89
N LEU A 41 14.28 2.28 -14.15
CA LEU A 41 12.87 2.15 -13.81
C LEU A 41 12.70 2.40 -12.31
N LYS A 42 11.65 3.11 -11.92
CA LYS A 42 11.33 3.35 -10.50
C LYS A 42 11.26 2.06 -9.68
N THR A 43 10.88 0.95 -10.32
CA THR A 43 10.78 -0.40 -9.77
C THR A 43 12.07 -1.22 -9.81
N ALA A 44 13.12 -0.75 -10.49
CA ALA A 44 14.40 -1.46 -10.56
C ALA A 44 14.97 -1.68 -9.15
N ASN A 45 15.43 -2.89 -8.85
CA ASN A 45 15.94 -3.27 -7.53
C ASN A 45 14.92 -3.13 -6.38
N ALA A 46 13.61 -3.05 -6.66
CA ALA A 46 12.58 -3.10 -5.62
C ALA A 46 12.26 -4.55 -5.23
N LYS A 47 12.00 -4.78 -3.94
CA LYS A 47 11.38 -6.03 -3.49
C LYS A 47 9.92 -6.02 -3.93
N VAL A 48 9.49 -7.06 -4.65
CA VAL A 48 8.10 -7.22 -5.09
C VAL A 48 7.38 -8.15 -4.12
N THR A 49 6.23 -7.72 -3.60
CA THR A 49 5.38 -8.53 -2.71
C THR A 49 3.96 -8.55 -3.26
N PRO A 50 3.36 -9.71 -3.53
CA PRO A 50 1.96 -9.79 -3.97
C PRO A 50 1.01 -9.48 -2.80
N THR A 51 -0.12 -8.87 -3.11
CA THR A 51 -1.21 -8.56 -2.18
C THR A 51 -2.56 -8.52 -2.90
N ILE A 52 -3.64 -8.35 -2.16
CA ILE A 52 -5.00 -8.25 -2.68
C ILE A 52 -5.54 -6.84 -2.48
N CYS A 53 -6.28 -6.35 -3.48
CA CYS A 53 -6.94 -5.05 -3.46
C CYS A 53 -7.94 -4.93 -2.30
N CYS A 54 -7.76 -3.92 -1.44
CA CYS A 54 -8.53 -3.72 -0.21
C CYS A 54 -9.85 -2.93 -0.37
N PHE A 55 -10.43 -2.87 -1.56
CA PHE A 55 -11.58 -1.99 -1.85
C PHE A 55 -12.92 -2.72 -1.94
N CYS A 56 -13.13 -3.53 -2.99
CA CYS A 56 -14.40 -4.20 -3.24
C CYS A 56 -14.21 -5.72 -3.31
N GLY A 57 -15.31 -6.47 -3.37
CA GLY A 57 -15.30 -7.94 -3.39
C GLY A 57 -14.81 -8.60 -4.68
N VAL A 58 -14.16 -7.89 -5.61
CA VAL A 58 -13.57 -8.50 -6.81
C VAL A 58 -12.30 -9.27 -6.48
N GLY A 59 -11.49 -8.79 -5.53
CA GLY A 59 -10.27 -9.49 -5.12
C GLY A 59 -9.11 -9.42 -6.13
N CYS A 60 -8.95 -8.28 -6.83
CA CYS A 60 -7.84 -8.09 -7.77
C CYS A 60 -6.47 -8.28 -7.11
N GLY A 61 -5.58 -9.02 -7.77
CA GLY A 61 -4.18 -9.15 -7.37
C GLY A 61 -3.36 -7.89 -7.68
N ILE A 62 -2.48 -7.52 -6.76
CA ILE A 62 -1.62 -6.34 -6.82
C ILE A 62 -0.19 -6.72 -6.48
N LEU A 63 0.77 -6.18 -7.21
CA LEU A 63 2.20 -6.24 -6.88
C LEU A 63 2.63 -4.94 -6.20
N VAL A 64 3.19 -5.06 -5.00
CA VAL A 64 3.73 -3.95 -4.21
C VAL A 64 5.25 -3.93 -4.35
N HIS A 65 5.79 -2.81 -4.81
CA HIS A 65 7.23 -2.61 -4.96
C HIS A 65 7.75 -1.77 -3.79
N THR A 66 8.69 -2.33 -3.03
CA THR A 66 9.25 -1.73 -1.82
C THR A 66 10.76 -1.50 -1.95
N LYS A 67 11.23 -0.34 -1.49
CA LYS A 67 12.66 0.00 -1.33
C LYS A 67 12.86 0.66 0.03
N ASN A 68 13.90 0.29 0.76
CA ASN A 68 14.21 0.86 2.09
C ASN A 68 12.96 0.93 2.98
N ASP A 69 12.23 -0.20 3.05
CA ASP A 69 10.98 -0.36 3.82
C ASP A 69 9.84 0.62 3.47
N THR A 70 9.91 1.28 2.31
CA THR A 70 8.88 2.19 1.81
C THR A 70 8.30 1.70 0.49
N VAL A 71 6.97 1.79 0.35
CA VAL A 71 6.27 1.46 -0.90
C VAL A 71 6.55 2.53 -1.96
N VAL A 72 7.27 2.15 -3.02
CA VAL A 72 7.63 3.05 -4.13
C VAL A 72 6.65 2.97 -5.30
N TYR A 73 6.00 1.82 -5.49
CA TYR A 73 5.01 1.63 -6.55
C TYR A 73 4.05 0.48 -6.25
N THR A 74 2.88 0.51 -6.89
CA THR A 74 1.89 -0.57 -6.86
C THR A 74 1.31 -0.72 -8.27
N GLU A 75 1.19 -1.95 -8.76
CA GLU A 75 0.59 -2.28 -10.05
C GLU A 75 -0.23 -3.57 -9.97
N GLY A 76 -1.00 -3.89 -11.02
CA GLY A 76 -1.80 -5.10 -11.04
C GLY A 76 -0.92 -6.32 -11.25
N ASP A 77 -1.29 -7.45 -10.63
CA ASP A 77 -0.61 -8.72 -10.82
C ASP A 77 -1.06 -9.39 -12.14
N PRO A 78 -0.18 -9.54 -13.15
CA PRO A 78 -0.52 -10.18 -14.42
C PRO A 78 -0.85 -11.66 -14.28
N ASP A 79 -0.37 -12.33 -13.23
CA ASP A 79 -0.59 -13.76 -13.00
C ASP A 79 -1.90 -14.03 -12.24
N ASN A 80 -2.57 -12.97 -11.74
CA ASN A 80 -3.85 -13.13 -11.06
C ASN A 80 -4.98 -13.43 -12.08
N PRO A 81 -5.73 -14.53 -11.91
CA PRO A 81 -6.71 -14.98 -12.90
C PRO A 81 -7.97 -14.11 -12.96
N ILE A 82 -8.19 -13.22 -11.99
CA ILE A 82 -9.39 -12.37 -11.94
C ILE A 82 -9.16 -11.10 -12.74
N ASN A 83 -8.00 -10.46 -12.57
CA ASN A 83 -7.75 -9.14 -13.16
C ASN A 83 -6.65 -9.11 -14.23
N GLU A 84 -5.80 -10.12 -14.35
CA GLU A 84 -4.77 -10.22 -15.39
C GLU A 84 -3.93 -8.93 -15.52
N GLY A 85 -3.53 -8.36 -14.39
CA GLY A 85 -2.75 -7.10 -14.33
C GLY A 85 -3.56 -5.81 -14.46
N LYS A 86 -4.86 -5.86 -14.75
CA LYS A 86 -5.72 -4.68 -14.88
C LYS A 86 -6.15 -4.18 -13.50
N LEU A 87 -6.30 -2.87 -13.35
CA LEU A 87 -6.81 -2.23 -12.12
C LEU A 87 -7.76 -1.07 -12.47
N CYS A 88 -8.83 -0.90 -11.70
CA CYS A 88 -9.67 0.30 -11.78
C CYS A 88 -9.00 1.50 -11.08
N SER A 89 -9.60 2.69 -11.19
CA SER A 89 -9.08 3.93 -10.58
C SER A 89 -8.80 3.84 -9.07
N LYS A 90 -9.56 3.01 -8.34
CA LYS A 90 -9.30 2.76 -6.91
C LYS A 90 -8.04 1.91 -6.73
N GLY A 91 -7.91 0.81 -7.47
CA GLY A 91 -6.77 -0.09 -7.38
C GLY A 91 -5.46 0.57 -7.80
N THR A 92 -5.46 1.35 -8.88
CA THR A 92 -4.25 2.05 -9.38
C THR A 92 -3.73 3.11 -8.42
N THR A 93 -4.58 3.59 -7.50
CA THR A 93 -4.24 4.61 -6.51
C THR A 93 -3.93 4.03 -5.13
N LEU A 94 -3.78 2.71 -4.97
CA LEU A 94 -3.53 2.07 -3.68
C LEU A 94 -2.33 2.68 -2.92
N ARG A 95 -1.22 2.97 -3.61
CA ARG A 95 -0.06 3.64 -3.00
C ARG A 95 -0.43 4.97 -2.32
N GLN A 96 -1.38 5.73 -2.87
CA GLN A 96 -1.79 7.02 -2.29
C GLN A 96 -2.48 6.85 -0.94
N LEU A 97 -3.13 5.71 -0.67
CA LEU A 97 -3.63 5.41 0.67
C LEU A 97 -2.48 5.25 1.66
N TYR A 98 -1.45 4.49 1.30
CA TYR A 98 -0.27 4.28 2.14
C TYR A 98 0.53 5.58 2.39
N THR A 99 0.71 6.42 1.37
CA THR A 99 1.47 7.68 1.47
C THR A 99 0.61 8.89 1.84
N SER A 100 -0.66 8.72 2.19
CA SER A 100 -1.54 9.85 2.51
C SER A 100 -1.08 10.54 3.80
N GLU A 101 -0.93 11.87 3.75
CA GLU A 101 -0.68 12.70 4.94
C GLU A 101 -1.83 12.66 5.95
N LYS A 102 -3.02 12.20 5.53
CA LYS A 102 -4.21 12.07 6.37
C LYS A 102 -4.26 10.76 7.18
N ARG A 103 -3.26 9.88 7.05
CA ARG A 103 -3.22 8.64 7.84
C ARG A 103 -3.09 8.95 9.33
N LEU A 104 -3.86 8.23 10.14
CA LEU A 104 -3.66 8.23 11.58
C LEU A 104 -2.35 7.48 11.90
N THR A 105 -1.41 8.18 12.53
CA THR A 105 -0.09 7.64 12.90
C THR A 105 0.09 7.50 14.40
N LYS A 106 -0.81 8.10 15.19
CA LYS A 106 -0.75 8.11 16.65
C LYS A 106 -2.14 7.91 17.25
N PRO A 107 -2.22 7.37 18.47
CA PRO A 107 -3.48 7.33 19.21
C PRO A 107 -3.94 8.74 19.62
N LEU A 108 -5.21 9.03 19.40
CA LEU A 108 -5.82 10.33 19.69
C LEU A 108 -7.01 10.17 20.65
N TYR A 109 -7.04 10.97 21.70
CA TYR A 109 -8.10 11.02 22.70
C TYR A 109 -8.85 12.35 22.61
N ARG A 110 -10.17 12.32 22.75
CA ARG A 110 -11.01 13.52 22.86
C ARG A 110 -11.80 13.44 24.16
N ALA A 111 -11.57 14.40 25.05
CA ALA A 111 -12.27 14.47 26.33
C ALA A 111 -13.77 14.81 26.15
N PRO A 112 -14.65 14.39 27.07
CA PRO A 112 -16.07 14.79 27.04
C PRO A 112 -16.22 16.31 26.94
N GLY A 113 -17.00 16.77 25.97
CA GLY A 113 -17.24 18.20 25.72
C GLY A 113 -16.09 18.97 25.06
N SER A 114 -14.93 18.34 24.83
CA SER A 114 -13.81 18.98 24.12
C SER A 114 -14.06 19.03 22.61
N ASP A 115 -13.47 19.99 21.91
CA ASP A 115 -13.42 20.13 20.45
C ASP A 115 -12.03 19.81 19.86
N VAL A 116 -11.05 19.48 20.71
CA VAL A 116 -9.67 19.18 20.32
C VAL A 116 -9.29 17.71 20.59
N TRP A 117 -8.34 17.21 19.80
CA TRP A 117 -7.72 15.90 20.00
C TRP A 117 -6.39 16.03 20.73
N GLU A 118 -6.16 15.15 21.69
CA GLU A 118 -4.91 15.00 22.41
C GLU A 118 -4.21 13.70 22.00
N GLU A 119 -2.92 13.77 21.66
CA GLU A 119 -2.12 12.56 21.47
C GLU A 119 -1.92 11.84 22.82
N LYS A 120 -2.06 10.51 22.82
CA LYS A 120 -1.72 9.65 23.97
C LYS A 120 -0.87 8.47 23.49
N ASP A 121 -0.13 7.87 24.40
CA ASP A 121 0.56 6.61 24.13
C ASP A 121 -0.41 5.42 24.11
N TRP A 122 0.07 4.30 23.60
CA TRP A 122 -0.73 3.08 23.47
C TRP A 122 -1.10 2.46 24.80
N GLU A 123 -0.25 2.55 25.83
CA GLU A 123 -0.52 1.94 27.14
C GLU A 123 -1.70 2.65 27.81
N TRP A 124 -1.68 3.98 27.83
CA TRP A 124 -2.78 4.80 28.32
C TRP A 124 -4.09 4.49 27.60
N MET A 125 -4.04 4.25 26.28
CA MET A 125 -5.23 3.89 25.49
C MET A 125 -5.77 2.52 25.90
N TYR A 126 -4.91 1.51 26.02
CA TYR A 126 -5.33 0.17 26.42
C TYR A 126 -5.94 0.18 27.82
N GLU A 127 -5.28 0.81 28.79
CA GLU A 127 -5.79 0.93 30.16
C GLU A 127 -7.12 1.67 30.22
N THR A 128 -7.22 2.81 29.53
CA THR A 128 -8.41 3.67 29.55
C THR A 128 -9.61 2.99 28.89
N ILE A 129 -9.42 2.36 27.72
CA ILE A 129 -10.48 1.63 27.02
C ILE A 129 -10.90 0.40 27.85
N ALA A 130 -9.95 -0.40 28.33
CA ALA A 130 -10.24 -1.59 29.12
C ALA A 130 -11.02 -1.24 30.40
N LYS A 131 -10.60 -0.17 31.12
CA LYS A 131 -11.31 0.32 32.31
C LYS A 131 -12.76 0.67 32.00
N ARG A 132 -13.00 1.48 30.96
CA ARG A 132 -14.36 1.90 30.57
C ARG A 132 -15.21 0.72 30.12
N THR A 133 -14.64 -0.20 29.35
CA THR A 133 -15.30 -1.44 28.90
C THR A 133 -15.69 -2.31 30.09
N LYS A 134 -14.77 -2.51 31.05
CA LYS A 134 -15.02 -3.28 32.27
C LYS A 134 -16.10 -2.64 33.13
N GLU A 135 -15.98 -1.35 33.43
CA GLU A 135 -16.98 -0.61 34.22
C GLU A 135 -18.37 -0.72 33.60
N THR A 136 -18.49 -0.50 32.29
CA THR A 136 -19.76 -0.62 31.56
C THR A 136 -20.30 -2.05 31.62
N ARG A 137 -19.45 -3.05 31.39
CA ARG A 137 -19.85 -4.45 31.41
C ARG A 137 -20.33 -4.86 32.80
N ASP A 138 -19.57 -4.59 33.84
CA ASP A 138 -19.90 -4.98 35.22
C ASP A 138 -21.23 -4.37 35.68
N GLN A 139 -21.53 -3.13 35.25
CA GLN A 139 -22.79 -2.45 35.58
C GLN A 139 -24.00 -2.94 34.78
N SER A 140 -23.78 -3.69 33.68
CA SER A 140 -24.84 -4.02 32.71
C SER A 140 -24.92 -5.49 32.33
N PHE A 141 -24.09 -6.36 32.93
CA PHE A 141 -24.04 -7.76 32.57
C PHE A 141 -25.27 -8.49 33.12
N VAL A 142 -25.97 -9.20 32.24
CA VAL A 142 -27.13 -10.02 32.57
C VAL A 142 -26.69 -11.49 32.52
N VAL A 143 -26.69 -12.14 33.68
CA VAL A 143 -26.37 -13.57 33.80
C VAL A 143 -27.57 -14.41 33.36
N SER A 144 -28.78 -14.05 33.80
CA SER A 144 -30.01 -14.76 33.48
C SER A 144 -31.18 -13.80 33.24
N GLU A 145 -32.06 -14.18 32.33
CA GLU A 145 -33.29 -13.49 31.94
C GLU A 145 -34.39 -14.55 31.82
N ASP A 146 -35.55 -14.32 32.43
CA ASP A 146 -36.68 -15.28 32.46
C ASP A 146 -36.32 -16.72 32.87
N GLY A 147 -35.34 -16.87 33.78
CA GLY A 147 -34.87 -18.17 34.26
C GLY A 147 -33.91 -18.91 33.30
N ILE A 148 -33.55 -18.30 32.17
CA ILE A 148 -32.59 -18.83 31.19
C ILE A 148 -31.25 -18.13 31.36
N THR A 149 -30.14 -18.86 31.29
CA THR A 149 -28.81 -18.25 31.30
C THR A 149 -28.52 -17.60 29.94
N VAL A 150 -28.23 -16.30 29.94
CA VAL A 150 -27.99 -15.51 28.72
C VAL A 150 -26.57 -14.94 28.61
N ASN A 151 -25.92 -14.63 29.74
CA ASN A 151 -24.54 -14.11 29.80
C ASN A 151 -24.25 -12.99 28.79
N LYS A 152 -25.07 -11.94 28.78
CA LYS A 152 -25.03 -10.85 27.80
C LYS A 152 -24.77 -9.47 28.43
N THR A 153 -24.27 -8.53 27.63
CA THR A 153 -24.32 -7.09 27.89
C THR A 153 -24.93 -6.39 26.67
N GLU A 154 -25.91 -5.52 26.93
CA GLU A 154 -26.64 -4.75 25.91
C GLU A 154 -26.25 -3.25 25.93
N ARG A 155 -25.28 -2.87 26.79
CA ARG A 155 -24.79 -1.48 26.90
C ARG A 155 -23.52 -1.21 26.08
N ILE A 156 -23.03 -2.23 25.38
CA ILE A 156 -21.89 -2.14 24.47
C ILE A 156 -22.36 -2.66 23.11
N ALA A 157 -22.02 -1.93 22.05
CA ALA A 157 -22.23 -2.36 20.68
C ALA A 157 -20.91 -2.27 19.90
N SER A 158 -20.76 -3.13 18.90
CA SER A 158 -19.60 -3.15 18.00
C SER A 158 -20.08 -3.11 16.56
N MET A 159 -19.49 -2.21 15.77
CA MET A 159 -19.76 -2.05 14.34
C MET A 159 -18.48 -2.20 13.53
N GLY A 160 -18.52 -3.05 12.50
CA GLY A 160 -17.47 -3.14 11.49
C GLY A 160 -17.13 -4.57 11.11
N GLY A 161 -16.17 -4.70 10.20
CA GLY A 161 -15.47 -5.96 9.95
C GLY A 161 -15.08 -6.20 8.50
N ALA A 162 -15.91 -5.80 7.52
CA ALA A 162 -15.74 -6.29 6.15
C ALA A 162 -14.46 -5.86 5.42
N ALA A 163 -13.72 -4.89 5.97
CA ALA A 163 -12.45 -4.40 5.43
C ALA A 163 -11.22 -4.90 6.23
N LEU A 164 -11.44 -5.68 7.29
CA LEU A 164 -10.39 -6.32 8.05
C LEU A 164 -10.04 -7.67 7.41
N ASP A 165 -8.89 -8.21 7.79
CA ASP A 165 -8.53 -9.59 7.44
C ASP A 165 -9.50 -10.58 8.11
N ASN A 166 -9.62 -11.79 7.56
CA ASN A 166 -10.52 -12.81 8.11
C ASN A 166 -10.11 -13.21 9.53
N GLU A 167 -8.82 -13.29 9.79
CA GLU A 167 -8.23 -13.60 11.09
C GLU A 167 -8.56 -12.50 12.10
N GLU A 168 -8.50 -11.23 11.68
CA GLU A 168 -8.89 -10.09 12.50
C GLU A 168 -10.40 -10.08 12.78
N CYS A 169 -11.24 -10.37 11.78
CA CYS A 169 -12.68 -10.55 11.97
C CYS A 169 -12.99 -11.64 12.99
N TYR A 170 -12.28 -12.77 12.90
CA TYR A 170 -12.42 -13.88 13.84
C TYR A 170 -12.04 -13.47 15.26
N LEU A 171 -10.91 -12.75 15.44
CA LEU A 171 -10.48 -12.25 16.74
C LEU A 171 -11.47 -11.22 17.30
N LEU A 172 -11.96 -10.28 16.48
CA LEU A 172 -12.95 -9.29 16.88
C LEU A 172 -14.25 -9.95 17.36
N ALA A 173 -14.76 -10.91 16.60
CA ALA A 173 -15.97 -11.64 16.97
C ALA A 173 -15.77 -12.38 18.30
N LYS A 174 -14.64 -13.06 18.49
CA LYS A 174 -14.33 -13.75 19.75
C LYS A 174 -14.21 -12.80 20.93
N LEU A 175 -13.53 -11.66 20.74
CA LEU A 175 -13.39 -10.65 21.78
C LEU A 175 -14.76 -10.12 22.21
N MET A 176 -15.59 -9.68 21.25
CA MET A 176 -16.89 -9.09 21.54
C MET A 176 -17.85 -10.11 22.16
N ARG A 177 -17.92 -11.33 21.62
CA ARG A 177 -18.76 -12.39 22.19
C ARG A 177 -18.24 -12.87 23.55
N GLY A 178 -16.93 -12.92 23.75
CA GLY A 178 -16.32 -13.22 25.06
C GLY A 178 -16.66 -12.19 26.13
N LEU A 179 -16.88 -10.93 25.74
CA LEU A 179 -17.39 -9.88 26.62
C LEU A 179 -18.91 -9.97 26.86
N GLY A 180 -19.63 -10.83 26.14
CA GLY A 180 -21.09 -10.96 26.18
C GLY A 180 -21.84 -9.95 25.30
N VAL A 181 -21.15 -9.26 24.39
CA VAL A 181 -21.78 -8.27 23.50
C VAL A 181 -22.72 -8.97 22.52
N VAL A 182 -23.98 -8.53 22.48
CA VAL A 182 -25.01 -9.07 21.56
C VAL A 182 -25.26 -8.17 20.35
N TYR A 183 -25.03 -6.86 20.48
CA TYR A 183 -25.12 -5.91 19.37
C TYR A 183 -23.80 -5.87 18.61
N LEU A 184 -23.57 -6.92 17.80
CA LEU A 184 -22.38 -7.09 16.97
C LEU A 184 -22.77 -7.10 15.50
N GLU A 185 -22.54 -5.98 14.82
CA GLU A 185 -23.02 -5.70 13.48
C GLU A 185 -21.87 -5.28 12.54
N HIS A 186 -22.08 -5.43 11.23
CA HIS A 186 -21.10 -5.02 10.22
C HIS A 186 -21.77 -4.65 8.89
N GLN A 187 -20.95 -4.32 7.88
CA GLN A 187 -21.40 -3.84 6.59
C GLN A 187 -22.42 -4.74 5.89
N ALA A 188 -22.38 -6.08 6.05
CA ALA A 188 -23.33 -6.96 5.36
C ALA A 188 -24.74 -6.99 5.97
N ARG A 189 -25.00 -6.23 7.04
CA ARG A 189 -26.37 -6.05 7.55
C ARG A 189 -27.25 -5.24 6.57
N ILE A 190 -26.63 -4.36 5.79
CA ILE A 190 -27.26 -3.51 4.77
C ILE A 190 -26.93 -4.10 3.39
#